data_AF-A0A9N9HPW7-F1
#
_entry.id   AF-A0A9N9HPW7-F1
#
_cell.length_a   1.000
_cell.length_b   1.000
_cell.length_c   1.000
_cell.angle_alpha   90.00
_cell.angle_beta   90.00
_cell.angle_gamma   90.00
#
_symmetry.space_group_name_H-M   'P 1'
#
loop_
_entity.id
_entity.type
_entity.pdbx_description
1 polymer ?
#
loop_
_entity_poly.entity_id
_entity_poly.type
_entity_poly.pdbx_seq_one_letter_code
_entity_poly.pdbx_strand_id
1 'polypeptide(L)'
;LSTGDPLTINEEACDIEFPSADEIDDQPHAQTVTIFVYFIRLAQLMGQIIGHLQTTACTSIPTTSWAHHNMISRYEAALVSWVHELPPYLQIPPAGHSIPFAGQIAALHLHYHTLKIMLHFPYLASHHSRSTGPRMSKTYLKSLSACITAASTISHIG
;
A
#
# COMPACT_ATOMS: atom_id res chain seq x y z
N LEU A 1 -28.00 13.12 -25.01
CA LEU A 1 -28.08 12.08 -23.95
C LEU A 1 -26.69 11.99 -23.35
N SER A 2 -26.52 12.62 -22.19
CA SER A 2 -25.23 12.83 -21.52
C SER A 2 -24.64 11.50 -21.07
N THR A 3 -23.40 11.25 -21.46
CA THR A 3 -22.56 10.15 -20.96
C THR A 3 -22.51 10.25 -19.45
N GLY A 4 -22.86 9.16 -18.76
CA GLY A 4 -22.79 9.09 -17.31
C GLY A 4 -21.33 9.13 -16.88
N ASP A 5 -20.92 10.25 -16.28
CA ASP A 5 -19.69 10.26 -15.51
C ASP A 5 -19.84 9.19 -14.42
N PRO A 6 -18.88 8.26 -14.29
CA PRO A 6 -18.91 7.32 -13.19
C PRO A 6 -18.93 8.13 -11.89
N LEU A 7 -19.84 7.79 -10.97
CA LEU A 7 -19.93 8.37 -9.63
C LEU A 7 -18.74 7.91 -8.77
N THR A 8 -17.53 8.11 -9.25
CA THR A 8 -16.32 7.93 -8.46
C THR A 8 -16.18 9.13 -7.54
N ILE A 9 -15.87 8.88 -6.28
CA ILE A 9 -15.52 9.93 -5.32
C ILE A 9 -14.31 10.66 -5.90
N ASN A 10 -14.50 11.93 -6.29
CA ASN A 10 -13.41 12.76 -6.78
C ASN A 10 -12.62 13.27 -5.57
N GLU A 11 -11.36 12.86 -5.42
CA GLU A 11 -10.48 13.37 -4.36
C GLU A 11 -10.30 14.89 -4.46
N GLU A 12 -10.32 15.47 -5.66
CA GLU A 12 -10.23 16.92 -5.87
C GLU A 12 -11.49 17.68 -5.42
N ALA A 13 -12.59 16.98 -5.11
CA ALA A 13 -13.81 17.56 -4.57
C ALA A 13 -13.91 17.41 -3.04
N CYS A 14 -12.90 16.83 -2.39
CA CYS A 14 -12.88 16.58 -0.96
C CYS A 14 -11.93 17.58 -0.27
N ASP A 15 -12.43 18.78 0.01
CA ASP A 15 -11.67 19.87 0.65
C ASP A 15 -11.66 19.80 2.19
N ILE A 16 -12.05 18.65 2.75
CA ILE A 16 -12.19 18.48 4.21
C ILE A 16 -10.86 18.05 4.79
N GLU A 17 -10.32 18.85 5.72
CA GLU A 17 -9.11 18.50 6.46
C GLU A 17 -9.34 17.29 7.38
N PHE A 18 -8.31 16.47 7.57
CA PHE A 18 -8.40 15.36 8.51
C PHE A 18 -8.60 15.87 9.94
N PRO A 19 -9.48 15.24 10.73
CA PRO A 19 -9.64 15.61 12.13
C PRO A 19 -8.32 15.40 12.89
N SER A 20 -7.97 16.35 13.76
CA SER A 20 -6.80 16.24 14.63
C SER A 20 -7.15 15.46 15.90
N ALA A 21 -6.28 14.52 16.28
CA ALA A 21 -6.42 13.80 17.54
C ALA A 21 -6.23 14.72 18.76
N ASP A 22 -5.51 15.82 18.59
CA ASP A 22 -5.22 16.79 19.66
C ASP A 22 -6.45 17.64 20.03
N GLU A 23 -7.49 17.64 19.19
CA GLU A 23 -8.74 18.36 19.42
C GLU A 23 -9.78 17.51 20.17
N ILE A 24 -9.43 16.27 20.54
CA ILE A 24 -10.34 15.29 21.15
C ILE A 24 -9.89 15.01 22.58
N ASP A 25 -10.70 15.45 23.56
CA ASP A 25 -10.43 15.24 24.99
C ASP A 25 -10.53 13.76 25.43
N ASP A 26 -11.32 12.94 24.73
CA ASP A 26 -11.50 11.52 25.04
C ASP A 26 -10.42 10.66 24.35
N GLN A 27 -9.42 10.23 25.13
CA GLN A 27 -8.24 9.54 24.61
C GLN A 27 -8.53 8.24 23.82
N PRO A 28 -9.46 7.35 24.22
CA PRO A 28 -9.85 6.20 23.39
C PRO A 28 -10.48 6.63 22.06
N HIS A 29 -11.28 7.69 22.05
CA HIS A 29 -11.86 8.24 20.83
C HIS A 29 -10.78 8.86 19.93
N ALA A 30 -9.85 9.64 20.49
CA ALA A 30 -8.73 10.22 19.77
C ALA A 30 -7.86 9.15 19.08
N GLN A 31 -7.61 8.02 19.75
CA GLN A 31 -6.91 6.88 19.16
C GLN A 31 -7.67 6.26 17.99
N THR A 32 -8.99 6.09 18.13
CA THR A 32 -9.86 5.54 17.08
C THR A 32 -9.86 6.45 15.85
N VAL A 33 -9.96 7.77 16.05
CA VAL A 33 -9.88 8.77 14.97
C VAL A 33 -8.52 8.72 14.29
N THR A 34 -7.43 8.65 15.07
CA THR A 34 -6.07 8.53 14.52
C THR A 34 -5.93 7.31 13.62
N ILE A 35 -6.39 6.14 14.09
CA ILE A 35 -6.36 4.89 13.31
C ILE A 35 -7.11 5.09 11.99
N PHE A 36 -8.30 5.70 12.04
CA PHE A 36 -9.12 5.94 10.85
C PHE A 36 -8.44 6.88 9.85
N VAL A 37 -7.79 7.95 10.33
CA VAL A 37 -7.00 8.87 9.47
C VAL A 37 -5.87 8.11 8.76
N TYR A 38 -5.14 7.25 9.46
CA TYR A 38 -4.09 6.45 8.82
C TYR A 38 -4.62 5.43 7.82
N PHE A 39 -5.82 4.85 8.06
CA PHE A 39 -6.50 4.02 7.07
C PHE A 39 -6.86 4.82 5.81
N ILE A 40 -7.39 6.04 5.95
CA ILE A 40 -7.73 6.88 4.78
C ILE A 40 -6.47 7.20 3.98
N ARG A 41 -5.39 7.63 4.64
CA ARG A 41 -4.11 7.92 3.97
C ARG A 41 -3.58 6.70 3.21
N LEU A 42 -3.70 5.50 3.78
CA LEU A 42 -3.30 4.27 3.12
C LEU A 42 -4.23 3.92 1.94
N ALA A 43 -5.53 4.18 2.06
CA ALA A 43 -6.50 3.98 0.99
C ALA A 43 -6.29 4.93 -0.20
N GLN A 44 -5.85 6.18 0.05
CA GLN A 44 -5.46 7.11 -1.01
C GLN A 44 -4.25 6.56 -1.79
N LEU A 45 -3.22 6.08 -1.08
CA LEU A 45 -2.08 5.40 -1.73
C LEU A 45 -2.53 4.16 -2.51
N MET A 46 -3.46 3.37 -1.98
CA MET A 46 -4.06 2.23 -2.69
C MET A 46 -4.71 2.67 -4.00
N GLY A 47 -5.53 3.73 -3.97
CA GLY A 47 -6.19 4.27 -5.16
C GLY A 47 -5.18 4.70 -6.23
N GLN A 48 -4.12 5.41 -5.84
CA GLN A 48 -3.06 5.84 -6.76
C GLN A 48 -2.29 4.66 -7.37
N ILE A 49 -1.95 3.65 -6.55
CA ILE A 49 -1.27 2.44 -7.02
C ILE A 49 -2.17 1.68 -8.00
N ILE A 50 -3.43 1.42 -7.65
CA ILE A 50 -4.38 0.72 -8.52
C ILE A 50 -4.56 1.48 -9.83
N GLY A 51 -4.77 2.80 -9.77
CA GLY A 51 -4.92 3.65 -10.94
C GLY A 51 -3.71 3.53 -11.88
N HIS A 52 -2.50 3.67 -11.35
CA HIS A 52 -1.27 3.51 -12.15
C HIS A 52 -1.12 2.12 -12.77
N LEU A 53 -1.40 1.06 -12.00
CA LEU A 53 -1.31 -0.32 -12.49
C LEU A 53 -2.33 -0.60 -13.60
N GLN A 54 -3.57 -0.10 -13.44
CA GLN A 54 -4.63 -0.21 -14.44
C GLN A 54 -4.28 0.60 -15.70
N THR A 55 -3.83 1.84 -15.56
CA THR A 55 -3.39 2.66 -16.70
C THR A 55 -2.25 1.97 -17.45
N THR A 56 -1.24 1.43 -16.73
CA THR A 56 -0.12 0.69 -17.34
C THR A 56 -0.64 -0.52 -18.14
N ALA A 57 -1.60 -1.27 -17.59
CA ALA A 57 -2.20 -2.42 -18.27
C ALA A 57 -2.98 -2.02 -19.53
N CYS A 58 -3.84 -0.99 -19.45
CA CYS A 58 -4.66 -0.54 -20.57
C CYS A 58 -3.84 0.12 -21.70
N THR A 59 -2.80 0.87 -21.35
CA THR A 59 -1.95 1.59 -22.32
C THR A 59 -0.82 0.73 -22.88
N SER A 60 -0.73 -0.54 -22.48
CA SER A 60 0.34 -1.47 -22.88
C SER A 60 1.75 -0.93 -22.61
N ILE A 61 1.90 -0.03 -21.63
CA ILE A 61 3.22 0.45 -21.20
C ILE A 61 4.00 -0.77 -20.69
N PRO A 62 5.18 -1.07 -21.25
CA PRO A 62 5.96 -2.20 -20.77
C PRO A 62 6.35 -2.01 -19.31
N THR A 63 6.27 -3.08 -18.51
CA THR A 63 6.77 -3.12 -17.13
C THR A 63 8.27 -2.84 -17.01
N THR A 64 9.00 -2.84 -18.14
CA THR A 64 10.41 -2.48 -18.25
C THR A 64 10.64 -0.99 -18.55
N SER A 65 9.57 -0.22 -18.75
CA SER A 65 9.65 1.22 -18.98
C SER A 65 10.25 1.91 -17.77
N TRP A 66 11.18 2.84 -18.02
CA TRP A 66 11.79 3.66 -16.96
C TRP A 66 10.74 4.46 -16.18
N ALA A 67 9.71 4.98 -16.86
CA ALA A 67 8.63 5.73 -16.22
C ALA A 67 7.82 4.84 -15.25
N HIS A 68 7.56 3.58 -15.63
CA HIS A 68 6.89 2.62 -14.75
C HIS A 68 7.76 2.31 -13.53
N HIS A 69 9.06 2.01 -13.73
CA HIS A 69 9.97 1.76 -12.62
C HIS A 69 10.10 2.95 -11.66
N ASN A 70 10.21 4.17 -12.19
CA ASN A 70 10.27 5.38 -11.36
C ASN A 70 9.01 5.53 -10.51
N MET A 71 7.83 5.31 -11.09
CA MET A 71 6.57 5.41 -10.36
C MET A 71 6.45 4.33 -9.27
N ILE A 72 6.86 3.09 -9.55
CA ILE A 72 6.90 2.04 -8.53
C ILE A 72 7.82 2.45 -7.36
N SER A 73 9.01 2.97 -7.63
CA SER A 73 9.92 3.43 -6.55
C SER A 73 9.36 4.61 -5.76
N ARG A 74 8.56 5.49 -6.39
CA ARG A 74 7.84 6.55 -5.66
C ARG A 74 6.80 5.98 -4.71
N TYR A 75 6.02 5.00 -5.15
CA TYR A 75 5.03 4.33 -4.28
C TYR A 75 5.69 3.51 -3.18
N GLU A 76 6.82 2.85 -3.45
CA GLU A 76 7.62 2.19 -2.40
C GLU A 76 8.05 3.19 -1.31
N ALA A 77 8.59 4.34 -1.73
CA ALA A 77 9.01 5.39 -0.81
C ALA A 77 7.83 5.97 -0.01
N ALA A 78 6.69 6.20 -0.66
CA ALA A 78 5.48 6.70 0.00
C ALA A 78 4.93 5.71 1.04
N LEU A 79 4.90 4.42 0.71
CA LEU A 79 4.52 3.36 1.67
C LEU A 79 5.49 3.33 2.86
N VAL A 80 6.80 3.42 2.61
CA VAL A 80 7.81 3.47 3.68
C VAL A 80 7.63 4.72 4.56
N SER A 81 7.37 5.89 3.98
CA SER A 81 7.08 7.11 4.75
C SER A 81 5.84 6.93 5.63
N TRP A 82 4.75 6.42 5.05
CA TRP A 82 3.50 6.21 5.75
C TRP A 82 3.65 5.33 7.00
N VAL A 83 4.44 4.24 6.93
CA VAL A 83 4.64 3.36 8.11
C VAL A 83 5.55 4.01 9.16
N HIS A 84 6.50 4.84 8.74
CA HIS A 84 7.37 5.59 9.66
C HIS A 84 6.66 6.74 10.37
N GLU A 85 5.61 7.30 9.75
CA GLU A 85 4.78 8.36 10.33
C GLU A 85 3.82 7.84 11.40
N LEU A 86 3.58 6.51 11.48
CA LEU A 86 2.68 5.93 12.48
C LEU A 86 3.11 6.29 13.91
N PRO A 87 2.17 6.73 14.77
CA PRO A 87 2.43 6.89 16.20
C PRO A 87 2.96 5.60 16.83
N PRO A 88 3.81 5.67 17.87
CA PRO A 88 4.42 4.49 18.48
C PRO A 88 3.42 3.40 18.92
N TYR A 89 2.22 3.79 19.36
CA TYR A 89 1.16 2.86 19.77
C TYR A 89 0.43 2.17 18.61
N LEU A 90 0.67 2.58 17.36
CA LEU A 90 0.16 1.93 16.14
C LEU A 90 1.25 1.12 15.40
N GLN A 91 2.50 1.18 15.86
CA GLN A 91 3.60 0.40 15.26
C GLN A 91 3.56 -1.05 15.77
N ILE A 92 3.91 -1.99 14.90
CA ILE A 92 4.12 -3.39 15.31
C ILE A 92 5.50 -3.48 15.98
N PRO A 93 5.60 -3.98 17.22
CA PRO A 93 6.89 -4.24 17.85
C PRO A 93 7.69 -5.26 17.03
N PRO A 94 9.03 -5.14 16.98
CA PRO A 94 9.86 -6.15 16.33
C PRO A 94 9.64 -7.54 16.95
N ALA A 95 9.70 -8.57 16.08
CA ALA A 95 9.34 -9.95 16.38
C ALA A 95 9.89 -10.44 17.73
N GLY A 96 9.02 -11.07 18.54
CA GLY A 96 9.34 -11.61 19.87
C GLY A 96 8.32 -11.29 20.96
N HIS A 97 7.42 -10.35 20.71
CA HIS A 97 6.33 -10.00 21.62
C HIS A 97 4.99 -10.45 21.04
N SER A 98 4.53 -11.63 21.44
CA SER A 98 3.15 -12.08 21.24
C SER A 98 2.23 -11.23 22.12
N ILE A 99 1.94 -10.02 21.66
CA ILE A 99 0.90 -9.19 22.23
C ILE A 99 -0.29 -9.29 21.27
N PRO A 100 -1.49 -9.67 21.74
CA PRO A 100 -2.67 -9.61 20.89
C PRO A 100 -2.86 -8.17 20.43
N PHE A 101 -2.62 -7.92 19.13
CA PHE A 101 -2.83 -6.62 18.52
C PHE A 101 -4.33 -6.30 18.54
N ALA A 102 -4.69 -5.05 18.80
CA ALA A 102 -6.03 -4.59 18.49
C ALA A 102 -6.29 -4.86 17.00
N GLY A 103 -7.42 -5.51 16.67
CA GLY A 103 -7.67 -5.99 15.31
C GLY A 103 -7.57 -4.91 14.23
N GLN A 104 -7.84 -3.64 14.59
CA GLN A 104 -7.68 -2.49 13.70
C GLN A 104 -6.20 -2.20 13.36
N ILE A 105 -5.28 -2.35 14.31
CA ILE A 105 -3.84 -2.17 14.09
C ILE A 105 -3.33 -3.31 13.20
N ALA A 106 -3.71 -4.55 13.49
CA ALA A 106 -3.38 -5.70 12.66
C ALA A 106 -3.89 -5.51 11.21
N ALA A 107 -5.13 -5.06 11.06
CA ALA A 107 -5.71 -4.75 9.75
C ALA A 107 -4.94 -3.64 9.02
N LEU A 108 -4.50 -2.59 9.71
CA LEU A 108 -3.74 -1.49 9.14
C LEU A 108 -2.42 -1.99 8.51
N HIS A 109 -1.67 -2.80 9.25
CA HIS A 109 -0.41 -3.39 8.77
C HIS A 109 -0.64 -4.46 7.70
N LEU A 110 -1.70 -5.25 7.80
CA LEU A 110 -2.10 -6.20 6.76
C LEU A 110 -2.34 -5.48 5.41
N HIS A 111 -3.04 -4.36 5.43
CA HIS A 111 -3.27 -3.54 4.22
C HIS A 111 -1.96 -2.99 3.67
N TYR A 112 -1.08 -2.47 4.52
CA TYR A 112 0.24 -1.98 4.12
C TYR A 112 1.06 -3.06 3.39
N HIS A 113 1.14 -4.27 3.95
CA HIS A 113 1.88 -5.37 3.32
C HIS A 113 1.20 -5.89 2.05
N THR A 114 -0.14 -5.89 2.01
CA THR A 114 -0.91 -6.25 0.82
C THR A 114 -0.62 -5.29 -0.34
N LEU A 115 -0.52 -3.98 -0.06
CA LEU A 115 -0.15 -2.98 -1.07
C LEU A 115 1.25 -3.18 -1.62
N LYS A 116 2.23 -3.55 -0.78
CA LYS A 116 3.57 -3.91 -1.25
C LYS A 116 3.53 -5.10 -2.20
N ILE A 117 2.77 -6.15 -1.87
CA ILE A 117 2.62 -7.31 -2.75
C ILE A 117 1.98 -6.89 -4.08
N MET A 118 0.89 -6.12 -4.03
CA MET A 118 0.19 -5.64 -5.22
C MET A 118 1.10 -4.80 -6.13
N LEU A 119 1.90 -3.91 -5.53
CA LEU A 119 2.84 -3.04 -6.25
C LEU A 119 3.90 -3.83 -7.04
N HIS A 120 4.37 -4.96 -6.50
CA HIS A 120 5.42 -5.78 -7.10
C HIS A 120 4.90 -6.94 -7.97
N PHE A 121 3.63 -7.33 -7.80
CA PHE A 121 3.02 -8.46 -8.51
C PHE A 121 3.19 -8.43 -10.04
N PRO A 122 3.10 -7.28 -10.75
CA PRO A 122 3.28 -7.23 -12.20
C PRO A 122 4.64 -7.77 -12.68
N TYR A 123 5.71 -7.58 -11.89
CA TYR A 123 7.05 -8.10 -12.21
C TYR A 123 7.14 -9.61 -12.06
N LEU A 124 6.35 -10.20 -11.17
CA LEU A 124 6.30 -11.64 -10.93
C LEU A 124 5.43 -12.32 -11.99
N ALA A 125 4.24 -11.79 -12.26
CA ALA A 125 3.33 -12.31 -13.28
C ALA A 125 3.95 -12.28 -14.69
N SER A 126 4.68 -11.20 -15.02
CA SER A 126 5.38 -11.07 -16.31
C SER A 126 6.52 -12.08 -16.49
N HIS A 127 7.08 -12.63 -15.40
CA HIS A 127 8.14 -13.63 -15.48
C HIS A 127 7.57 -15.02 -15.83
N HIS A 128 6.42 -15.38 -15.26
CA HIS A 128 5.75 -16.64 -15.56
C HIS A 128 5.34 -16.76 -17.04
N SER A 129 5.02 -15.64 -17.71
CA SER A 129 4.63 -15.63 -19.13
C SER A 129 5.82 -15.63 -20.12
N ARG A 130 7.04 -15.31 -19.67
CA ARG A 130 8.23 -15.13 -20.54
C ARG A 130 9.32 -16.20 -20.33
N SER A 131 9.03 -17.25 -19.56
CA SER A 131 10.04 -18.23 -19.17
C SER A 131 10.41 -19.21 -20.30
N THR A 132 11.42 -18.83 -21.09
CA THR A 132 12.27 -19.78 -21.84
C THR A 132 13.78 -19.55 -21.61
N GLY A 133 14.18 -18.78 -20.59
CA GLY A 133 15.59 -18.46 -20.33
C GLY A 133 16.01 -18.51 -18.85
N PRO A 134 17.26 -18.92 -18.52
CA PRO A 134 17.71 -19.17 -17.14
C PRO A 134 18.12 -17.91 -16.34
N ARG A 135 18.02 -16.69 -16.90
CA ARG A 135 18.54 -15.47 -16.25
C ARG A 135 17.42 -14.59 -15.70
N MET A 136 17.21 -14.67 -14.38
CA MET A 136 16.34 -13.77 -13.63
C MET A 136 16.84 -12.32 -13.70
N SER A 137 15.94 -11.36 -13.93
CA SER A 137 16.30 -9.93 -13.91
C SER A 137 16.52 -9.44 -12.47
N LYS A 138 17.38 -8.43 -12.29
CA LYS A 138 17.59 -7.81 -10.96
C LYS A 138 16.27 -7.28 -10.36
N THR A 139 15.40 -6.72 -11.20
CA THR A 139 14.09 -6.19 -10.77
C THR A 139 13.17 -7.32 -10.29
N TYR A 140 13.15 -8.45 -11.00
CA TYR A 140 12.39 -9.62 -10.57
C TYR A 140 12.83 -10.09 -9.18
N LEU A 141 14.14 -10.24 -8.96
CA LEU A 141 14.68 -10.70 -7.67
C LEU A 141 14.34 -9.75 -6.52
N LYS A 142 14.42 -8.43 -6.76
CA LYS A 142 14.00 -7.41 -5.77
C LYS A 142 12.51 -7.52 -5.44
N SER A 143 11.66 -7.57 -6.47
CA SER A 143 10.21 -7.71 -6.31
C SER A 143 9.84 -9.01 -5.58
N LEU A 144 10.52 -10.12 -5.90
CA LEU A 144 10.32 -11.40 -5.23
C LEU A 144 10.65 -11.31 -3.73
N SER A 145 11.82 -10.73 -3.39
CA SER A 145 12.22 -10.54 -2.00
C SER A 145 11.22 -9.66 -1.23
N ALA A 146 10.73 -8.58 -1.86
CA ALA A 146 9.74 -7.69 -1.25
C ALA A 146 8.42 -8.43 -0.97
N CYS A 147 7.90 -9.19 -1.94
CA CYS A 147 6.68 -9.98 -1.78
C CYS A 147 6.82 -11.07 -0.72
N ILE A 148 7.93 -11.82 -0.71
CA ILE A 148 8.18 -12.87 0.29
C ILE A 148 8.24 -12.28 1.70
N THR A 149 8.97 -11.18 1.87
CA THR A 149 9.09 -10.51 3.18
C THR A 149 7.72 -10.01 3.66
N ALA A 150 6.94 -9.39 2.76
CA ALA A 150 5.59 -8.93 3.08
C ALA A 150 4.65 -10.09 3.44
N ALA A 151 4.63 -11.15 2.64
CA ALA A 151 3.80 -12.33 2.89
C ALA A 151 4.17 -13.02 4.22
N SER A 152 5.46 -13.16 4.50
CA SER A 152 5.93 -13.69 5.77
C SER A 152 5.44 -12.84 6.94
N THR A 153 5.53 -11.51 6.84
CA THR A 153 5.06 -10.61 7.91
C THR A 153 3.55 -10.74 8.12
N ILE A 154 2.76 -10.83 7.05
CA ILE A 154 1.31 -11.07 7.13
C ILE A 154 1.01 -12.35 7.90
N SER A 155 1.71 -13.45 7.62
CA SER A 155 1.53 -14.73 8.33
C SER A 155 1.94 -14.70 9.82
N HIS A 156 2.69 -13.69 10.25
CA HIS A 156 2.99 -13.49 11.68
C HIS A 156 1.96 -12.59 12.38
N ILE A 157 1.20 -11.78 11.61
CA ILE A 157 0.17 -10.87 12.14
C ILE A 157 -1.17 -11.60 12.34
N GLY A 158 -1.56 -12.47 11.41
CA GLY A 158 -2.80 -13.25 11.43
C GLY A 158 -2.60 -14.67 11.95
#